data_AF-A0A536IXP3-F1
#
_entry.id   AF-A0A536IXP3-F1
#
_cell.length_a   1.000
_cell.length_b   1.000
_cell.length_c   1.000
_cell.angle_alpha   90.00
_cell.angle_beta   90.00
_cell.angle_gamma   90.00
#
_symmetry.space_group_name_H-M   'P 1'
#
loop_
_entity.id
_entity.type
_entity.pdbx_description
1 polymer ?
#
loop_
_entity_poly.entity_id
_entity_poly.type
_entity_poly.pdbx_seq_one_letter_code
_entity_poly.pdbx_strand_id
1 'polypeptide(L)'
;MKMDQRTQRDEMRKLGAAPDIMVNSAHAVTADGQIVITSASGSQIGPIASGAGKLILVIGSQKIVLDLDSAFRRIKEHVFPYEDARLREAMGVGTKITRTLILDQDYSPGRTTVILVREPIGV
;
A
#
# COMPACT_ATOMS: atom_id res chain seq x y z
N MET A 1 -0.76 23.79 -9.90
CA MET A 1 0.61 23.98 -10.43
C MET A 1 1.23 22.60 -10.62
N LYS A 2 1.77 22.27 -11.80
CA LYS A 2 2.38 20.95 -12.07
C LYS A 2 3.87 21.01 -11.75
N MET A 3 4.34 20.15 -10.85
CA MET A 3 5.76 20.07 -10.47
C MET A 3 6.56 19.27 -11.51
N ASP A 4 7.84 19.63 -11.68
CA ASP A 4 8.76 18.96 -12.59
C ASP A 4 9.46 17.76 -11.92
N GLN A 5 9.27 16.57 -12.49
CA GLN A 5 9.81 15.32 -11.93
C GLN A 5 11.34 15.18 -12.02
N ARG A 6 12.03 16.00 -12.81
CA ARG A 6 13.50 15.97 -12.95
C ARG A 6 14.16 16.92 -11.96
N THR A 7 13.55 18.08 -11.71
CA THR A 7 14.16 19.14 -10.90
C THR A 7 13.59 19.26 -9.49
N GLN A 8 12.37 18.77 -9.23
CA GLN A 8 11.66 19.00 -7.96
C GLN A 8 11.34 17.70 -7.19
N ARG A 9 12.17 16.66 -7.34
CA ARG A 9 11.92 15.35 -6.73
C ARG A 9 11.86 15.41 -5.20
N ASP A 10 12.70 16.23 -4.58
CA ASP A 10 12.74 16.35 -3.12
C ASP A 10 11.51 17.05 -2.56
N GLU A 11 11.03 18.10 -3.22
CA GLU A 11 9.77 18.75 -2.87
C GLU A 11 8.60 17.80 -3.04
N MET A 12 8.54 17.05 -4.15
CA MET A 12 7.50 16.04 -4.38
C MET A 12 7.51 14.96 -3.29
N ARG A 13 8.70 14.48 -2.90
CA ARG A 13 8.86 13.51 -1.82
C ARG A 13 8.37 14.07 -0.48
N LYS A 14 8.73 15.31 -0.14
CA LYS A 14 8.29 15.97 1.10
C LYS A 14 6.78 16.17 1.12
N LEU A 15 6.19 16.66 0.04
CA LEU A 15 4.74 16.83 -0.09
C LEU A 15 3.98 15.50 0.01
N GLY A 16 4.52 14.43 -0.58
CA GLY A 16 3.93 13.10 -0.50
C GLY A 16 4.11 12.41 0.85
N ALA A 17 4.97 12.90 1.75
CA ALA A 17 5.31 12.22 3.00
C ALA A 17 4.26 12.37 4.11
N ALA A 18 3.48 13.46 4.09
CA ALA A 18 2.49 13.75 5.13
C ALA A 18 1.24 14.46 4.55
N PRO A 19 0.44 13.76 3.72
CA PRO A 19 -0.80 14.33 3.20
C PRO A 19 -1.88 14.44 4.30
N ASP A 20 -2.82 15.37 4.17
CA ASP A 20 -3.97 15.46 5.09
C ASP A 20 -4.84 14.20 5.05
N ILE A 21 -5.05 13.67 3.84
CA ILE A 21 -5.82 12.46 3.59
C ILE A 21 -5.05 11.58 2.60
N MET A 22 -4.90 10.31 2.93
CA MET A 22 -4.40 9.29 2.04
C MET A 22 -5.45 8.23 1.78
N VAL A 23 -5.76 8.00 0.51
CA VAL A 23 -6.54 6.83 0.07
C VAL A 23 -5.58 5.80 -0.48
N ASN A 24 -5.66 4.57 0.02
CA ASN A 24 -4.84 3.47 -0.48
C ASN A 24 -5.57 2.12 -0.38
N SER A 25 -4.90 1.04 -0.76
CA SER A 25 -5.33 -0.34 -0.56
C SER A 25 -4.30 -1.09 0.28
N ALA A 26 -4.56 -2.37 0.52
CA ALA A 26 -3.64 -3.31 1.14
C ALA A 26 -3.31 -4.44 0.18
N HIS A 27 -2.26 -5.20 0.49
CA HIS A 27 -1.91 -6.41 -0.25
C HIS A 27 -2.54 -7.66 0.36
N ALA A 28 -2.77 -7.64 1.69
CA ALA A 28 -3.49 -8.66 2.43
C ALA A 28 -4.04 -8.08 3.75
N VAL A 29 -5.09 -8.72 4.28
CA VAL A 29 -5.60 -8.52 5.63
C VAL A 29 -5.76 -9.90 6.28
N THR A 30 -5.15 -10.13 7.43
CA THR A 30 -5.27 -11.43 8.13
C THR A 30 -6.62 -11.56 8.82
N ALA A 31 -7.00 -12.78 9.21
CA ALA A 31 -8.22 -13.03 9.98
C ALA A 31 -8.22 -12.30 11.34
N ASP A 32 -7.03 -12.06 11.89
CA ASP A 32 -6.82 -11.27 13.11
C ASP A 32 -6.83 -9.75 12.87
N GLY A 33 -7.10 -9.31 11.64
CA GLY A 33 -7.23 -7.89 11.28
C GLY A 33 -5.93 -7.17 10.96
N GLN A 34 -4.79 -7.87 10.87
CA GLN A 34 -3.51 -7.26 10.55
C GLN A 34 -3.45 -6.91 9.06
N ILE A 35 -3.11 -5.66 8.74
CA ILE A 35 -3.08 -5.18 7.36
C ILE A 35 -1.64 -5.17 6.85
N VAL A 36 -1.38 -5.85 5.73
CA VAL A 36 -0.04 -5.99 5.16
C VAL A 36 0.08 -5.16 3.89
N ILE A 37 1.07 -4.27 3.86
CA ILE A 37 1.38 -3.42 2.71
C ILE A 37 2.85 -3.55 2.32
N THR A 38 3.10 -3.82 1.03
CA THR A 38 4.45 -3.81 0.46
C THR A 38 4.66 -2.64 -0.50
N SER A 39 5.91 -2.21 -0.64
CA SER A 39 6.27 -1.14 -1.56
C SER A 39 7.67 -1.33 -2.13
N ALA A 40 7.84 -0.96 -3.40
CA ALA A 40 9.14 -0.95 -4.08
C ALA A 40 9.93 0.34 -3.80
N SER A 41 9.28 1.50 -3.94
CA SER A 41 9.88 2.81 -3.66
C SER A 41 9.88 3.16 -2.17
N GLY A 42 8.96 2.58 -1.40
CA GLY A 42 8.69 2.98 -0.02
C GLY A 42 7.89 4.27 0.12
N SER A 43 7.50 4.93 -0.99
CA SER A 43 6.86 6.26 -0.95
C SER A 43 5.52 6.27 -0.23
N GLN A 44 4.81 5.14 -0.21
CA GLN A 44 3.55 4.98 0.51
C GLN A 44 3.72 4.60 1.98
N ILE A 45 4.87 4.06 2.39
CA ILE A 45 5.04 3.47 3.73
C ILE A 45 4.97 4.54 4.81
N GLY A 46 5.68 5.67 4.65
CA GLY A 46 5.66 6.76 5.64
C GLY A 46 4.26 7.33 5.88
N PRO A 47 3.55 7.77 4.82
CA PRO A 47 2.18 8.26 4.93
C PRO A 47 1.22 7.25 5.57
N ILE A 48 1.27 5.97 5.17
CA ILE A 48 0.43 4.92 5.76
C ILE A 48 0.78 4.72 7.23
N ALA A 49 2.06 4.59 7.56
CA ALA A 49 2.51 4.25 8.91
C ALA A 49 2.15 5.33 9.93
N SER A 50 2.32 6.61 9.57
CA SER A 50 2.03 7.72 10.48
C SER A 50 1.84 9.08 9.82
N GLY A 51 2.35 9.28 8.60
CA GLY A 51 2.45 10.61 8.00
C GLY A 51 1.10 11.21 7.59
N ALA A 52 0.14 10.39 7.18
CA ALA A 52 -1.16 10.88 6.75
C ALA A 52 -2.03 11.32 7.94
N GLY A 53 -2.68 12.48 7.83
CA GLY A 53 -3.63 12.96 8.84
C GLY A 53 -4.84 12.03 9.00
N LYS A 54 -5.34 11.50 7.87
CA LYS A 54 -6.34 10.44 7.77
C LYS A 54 -5.92 9.39 6.76
N LEU A 55 -6.09 8.12 7.11
CA LEU A 55 -5.84 6.99 6.22
C LEU A 55 -7.15 6.29 5.89
N ILE A 56 -7.48 6.16 4.62
CA ILE A 56 -8.64 5.41 4.14
C ILE A 56 -8.14 4.24 3.33
N LEU A 57 -8.40 3.02 3.80
CA LEU A 57 -8.03 1.79 3.14
C LEU A 57 -9.24 1.16 2.49
N VAL A 58 -9.22 1.02 1.16
CA VAL A 58 -10.26 0.33 0.40
C VAL A 58 -9.72 -1.02 -0.06
N ILE A 59 -10.31 -2.09 0.45
CA ILE A 59 -9.73 -3.44 0.37
C ILE A 59 -10.80 -4.40 -0.13
N GLY A 60 -10.53 -5.10 -1.24
CA GLY A 60 -11.40 -6.15 -1.73
C GLY A 60 -11.33 -7.42 -0.86
N SER A 61 -12.43 -8.16 -0.78
CA SER A 61 -12.57 -9.35 0.06
C SER A 61 -11.59 -10.47 -0.27
N GLN A 62 -11.11 -10.56 -1.53
CA GLN A 62 -10.11 -11.52 -1.99
C GLN A 62 -8.70 -11.29 -1.40
N LYS A 63 -8.53 -10.21 -0.63
CA LYS A 63 -7.30 -9.90 0.10
C LYS A 63 -7.34 -10.38 1.55
N ILE A 64 -8.47 -10.91 2.03
CA ILE A 64 -8.58 -11.51 3.35
C ILE A 64 -7.91 -12.89 3.32
N VAL A 65 -6.96 -13.11 4.21
CA VAL A 65 -6.16 -14.35 4.31
C VAL A 65 -6.17 -14.85 5.75
N LEU A 66 -5.72 -16.08 5.97
CA LEU A 66 -5.72 -16.68 7.30
C LEU A 66 -4.77 -15.94 8.25
N ASP A 67 -3.50 -15.81 7.87
CA ASP A 67 -2.40 -15.36 8.73
C ASP A 67 -1.32 -14.60 7.94
N LEU A 68 -0.26 -14.16 8.63
CA LEU A 68 0.85 -13.44 8.02
C LEU A 68 1.63 -14.28 7.00
N ASP A 69 1.77 -15.59 7.22
CA ASP A 69 2.44 -16.47 6.26
C ASP A 69 1.65 -16.56 4.95
N SER A 70 0.32 -16.66 5.05
CA SER A 70 -0.60 -16.58 3.90
C SER A 70 -0.54 -15.23 3.21
N ALA A 71 -0.41 -14.13 3.97
CA ALA A 71 -0.24 -12.79 3.43
C ALA A 71 1.06 -12.67 2.61
N PHE A 72 2.19 -13.10 3.16
CA PHE A 72 3.48 -13.06 2.46
C PHE A 72 3.50 -13.98 1.24
N ARG A 73 2.87 -15.15 1.33
CA ARG A 73 2.70 -16.05 0.18
C ARG A 73 1.89 -15.38 -0.93
N ARG A 74 0.73 -14.79 -0.60
CA ARG A 74 -0.09 -14.02 -1.54
C ARG A 74 0.71 -12.90 -2.21
N ILE A 75 1.51 -12.15 -1.44
CA ILE A 75 2.35 -11.08 -1.98
C ILE A 75 3.36 -11.64 -2.99
N LYS A 76 4.04 -12.73 -2.64
CA LYS A 76 5.10 -13.30 -3.48
C LYS A 76 4.56 -14.00 -4.73
N GLU A 77 3.45 -14.71 -4.60
CA GLU A 77 2.94 -15.62 -5.64
C GLU A 77 1.84 -14.99 -6.51
N HIS A 78 1.13 -13.98 -5.99
CA HIS A 78 0.02 -13.35 -6.72
C HIS A 78 0.29 -11.87 -7.04
N VAL A 79 0.60 -11.06 -6.03
CA VAL A 79 0.79 -9.61 -6.22
C VAL A 79 2.04 -9.31 -7.04
N PHE A 80 3.19 -9.85 -6.62
CA PHE A 80 4.47 -9.50 -7.22
C PHE A 80 4.54 -9.84 -8.72
N PRO A 81 4.13 -11.04 -9.19
CA PRO A 81 4.12 -11.35 -10.62
C PRO A 81 3.21 -10.43 -11.42
N TYR A 82 2.02 -10.09 -10.88
CA TYR A 82 1.10 -9.16 -11.52
C TYR A 82 1.73 -7.76 -11.67
N GLU A 83 2.26 -7.20 -10.57
CA GLU A 83 2.85 -5.85 -10.59
C GLU A 83 4.14 -5.79 -11.43
N ASP A 84 4.97 -6.85 -11.42
CA ASP A 84 6.17 -6.92 -12.25
C ASP A 84 5.80 -6.94 -13.74
N ALA A 85 4.83 -7.77 -14.12
CA ALA A 85 4.34 -7.81 -15.50
C ALA A 85 3.76 -6.46 -15.93
N ARG A 86 2.90 -5.87 -15.10
CA ARG A 86 2.27 -4.56 -15.36
C ARG A 86 3.30 -3.45 -15.54
N LEU A 87 4.33 -3.36 -14.70
CA LEU A 87 5.36 -2.32 -14.81
C LEU A 87 6.32 -2.57 -15.98
N ARG A 88 6.63 -3.83 -16.30
CA ARG A 88 7.43 -4.16 -17.49
C ARG A 88 6.70 -3.76 -18.76
N GLU A 89 5.41 -4.04 -18.85
CA GLU A 89 4.59 -3.63 -19.99
C GLU A 89 4.47 -2.10 -20.10
N ALA A 90 4.16 -1.42 -18.99
CA ALA A 90 3.89 0.02 -19.02
C ALA A 90 5.15 0.88 -19.12
N MET A 91 6.28 0.45 -18.54
CA MET A 91 7.47 1.29 -18.35
C MET A 91 8.80 0.60 -18.66
N GLY A 92 8.80 -0.67 -19.08
CA GLY A 92 10.03 -1.42 -19.38
C GLY A 92 10.91 -1.73 -18.16
N VAL A 93 10.41 -1.49 -16.95
CA VAL A 93 11.13 -1.69 -15.68
C VAL A 93 10.39 -2.68 -14.79
N GLY A 94 11.13 -3.52 -14.07
CA GLY A 94 10.54 -4.45 -13.11
C GLY A 94 10.21 -3.80 -11.76
N THR A 95 9.40 -4.49 -10.97
CA THR A 95 9.12 -4.14 -9.57
C THR A 95 10.03 -4.88 -8.60
N LYS A 96 10.00 -4.49 -7.32
CA LYS A 96 10.76 -5.15 -6.24
C LYS A 96 9.95 -5.09 -4.94
N ILE A 97 10.00 -6.15 -4.14
CA ILE A 97 9.55 -6.08 -2.74
C ILE A 97 10.73 -5.56 -1.94
N THR A 98 10.65 -4.33 -1.42
CA THR A 98 11.80 -3.70 -0.75
C THR A 98 11.49 -3.22 0.66
N ARG A 99 10.22 -2.94 0.98
CA ARG A 99 9.72 -2.64 2.34
C ARG A 99 8.35 -3.28 2.52
N THR A 100 8.10 -3.76 3.73
CA THR A 100 6.79 -4.26 4.16
C THR A 100 6.41 -3.60 5.48
N LEU A 101 5.17 -3.13 5.57
CA LEU A 101 4.53 -2.67 6.78
C LEU A 101 3.44 -3.66 7.17
N ILE A 102 3.42 -4.03 8.44
CA ILE A 102 2.28 -4.68 9.10
C ILE A 102 1.65 -3.60 9.98
N LEU A 103 0.37 -3.34 9.77
CA LEU A 103 -0.41 -2.39 10.55
C LEU A 103 -1.42 -3.18 11.39
N ASP A 104 -1.16 -3.23 12.70
CA ASP A 104 -2.05 -3.89 13.67
C ASP A 104 -3.20 -2.97 14.09
N GLN A 105 -2.88 -1.74 14.48
CA GLN A 105 -3.85 -0.72 14.92
C GLN A 105 -3.23 0.67 14.92
N ASP A 106 -4.10 1.69 14.97
CA ASP A 106 -3.66 3.05 15.26
C ASP A 106 -3.42 3.25 16.76
N TYR A 107 -2.37 4.00 17.10
CA TYR A 107 -2.20 4.49 18.45
C TYR A 107 -3.29 5.50 18.85
N SER A 108 -3.64 6.41 17.93
CA SER A 108 -4.72 7.38 18.10
C SER A 108 -5.97 6.87 17.38
N PRO A 109 -7.05 6.53 18.11
CA PRO A 109 -8.28 6.03 17.49
C PRO A 109 -8.84 7.00 16.43
N GLY A 110 -9.31 6.44 15.31
CA GLY A 110 -9.99 7.18 14.25
C GLY A 110 -9.08 7.86 13.22
N ARG A 111 -7.78 7.54 13.17
CA ARG A 111 -6.91 7.95 12.04
C ARG A 111 -7.22 7.13 10.79
N THR A 112 -7.35 5.81 10.94
CA THR A 112 -7.54 4.85 9.86
C THR A 112 -8.99 4.38 9.78
N THR A 113 -9.56 4.48 8.57
CA THR A 113 -10.84 3.89 8.22
C THR A 113 -10.61 2.76 7.22
N VAL A 114 -11.10 1.56 7.51
CA VAL A 114 -11.03 0.40 6.61
C VAL A 114 -12.40 0.15 5.99
N ILE A 115 -12.44 0.08 4.67
CA ILE A 115 -13.63 -0.24 3.87
C ILE A 115 -13.37 -1.57 3.17
N LEU A 116 -14.05 -2.62 3.64
CA LEU A 116 -14.05 -3.93 2.99
C LEU A 116 -15.10 -3.95 1.88
N VAL A 117 -14.66 -4.21 0.67
CA VAL A 117 -15.49 -4.31 -0.53
C VAL A 117 -15.74 -5.78 -0.82
N ARG A 118 -17.00 -6.16 -1.06
CA ARG A 118 -17.39 -7.57 -1.27
C ARG A 118 -16.77 -8.12 -2.56
N GLU A 119 -16.72 -7.30 -3.59
CA GLU A 119 -16.20 -7.64 -4.91
C GLU A 119 -14.66 -7.76 -4.90
N PRO A 120 -14.10 -8.66 -5.73
CA PRO A 120 -12.66 -8.83 -5.83
C PRO A 120 -12.00 -7.66 -6.59
N ILE A 121 -11.82 -6.53 -5.92
CA ILE A 121 -11.24 -5.31 -6.51
C ILE A 121 -9.72 -5.24 -6.33
N GLY A 122 -9.02 -4.90 -7.41
CA GLY A 122 -7.57 -4.84 -7.46
C GLY A 122 -6.90 -6.22 -7.38
N VAL A 123 -5.57 -6.20 -7.26
CA VAL A 123 -4.72 -7.39 -7.10
C VAL A 123 -4.38 -7.67 -5.65
#